data_AF-A6F059-F1
#
_entry.id   AF-A6F059-F1
#
_cell.length_a   1.000
_cell.length_b   1.000
_cell.length_c   1.000
_cell.angle_alpha   90.00
_cell.angle_beta   90.00
_cell.angle_gamma   90.00
#
_symmetry.space_group_name_H-M   'P 1'
#
loop_
_entity.id
_entity.type
_entity.pdbx_description
1 polymer ?
#
loop_
_entity_poly.entity_id
_entity_poly.type
_entity_poly.pdbx_seq_one_letter_code
_entity_poly.pdbx_strand_id
1 'polypeptide(L)'
;MPGNITQEDSRIVTYSGSSTARNFTLGQDMQSYEFLHRSTTTDQNDPMLTEANPMLLQATLQHVVVNFTPDGGREIFVNGEPSGDVDPDSAGLLTDWDDSFALVLGNETDGESPWEGAIRMLAIHNRALTAEQVAANYDVGVGQKFFLLFSVSHLVDMPESFIVFEVSQFDNYGYLFSNPFFISLDETQSPSGIPLKGMRIGINGREVVVGQSFANLDLTLNASDYVAGSGQPLSRLGTVLALEEGPENDQFFLTFEEIGVYGDPREDGPIPTLPPATGSTEFSIIGLKTFDEINASMSKVTSIPVTEPGVVSTFTKVKQQLPTVENIQGFLSSQQMAVTQMAIQYCDVLVSDQDRRSAFFPGFDFFENASTAFDAAGQAQVTGPLLSRFVGEDLDTQPSNVAIEDELGTLMTKLSSCSGDCEEGRTETIVKASCAAVLGSAVTLIQ
;
A
#
# COMPACT_ATOMS: atom_id res chain seq x y z
N MET A 1 -14.14 15.00 -0.77
CA MET A 1 -13.01 14.19 -0.28
C MET A 1 -12.81 14.51 1.18
N PRO A 2 -13.26 13.63 2.09
CA PRO A 2 -12.94 13.72 3.50
C PRO A 2 -11.43 13.74 3.73
N GLY A 3 -10.95 14.54 4.69
CA GLY A 3 -9.54 14.57 5.08
C GLY A 3 -9.11 13.29 5.81
N ASN A 4 -10.04 12.65 6.52
CA ASN A 4 -9.87 11.37 7.21
C ASN A 4 -11.24 10.71 7.44
N ILE A 5 -11.25 9.50 8.03
CA ILE A 5 -12.44 8.68 8.30
C ILE A 5 -12.85 8.64 9.79
N THR A 6 -12.29 9.53 10.60
CA THR A 6 -12.44 9.54 12.08
C THR A 6 -13.09 10.82 12.60
N GLN A 7 -13.64 11.64 11.71
CA GLN A 7 -14.40 12.84 12.06
C GLN A 7 -15.79 12.46 12.57
N GLU A 8 -16.23 13.05 13.67
CA GLU A 8 -17.56 12.86 14.28
C GLU A 8 -18.28 14.21 14.31
N ASP A 9 -19.61 14.20 14.21
CA ASP A 9 -20.46 15.41 14.24
C ASP A 9 -19.95 16.55 13.32
N SER A 10 -19.43 16.20 12.15
CA SER A 10 -18.69 17.12 11.28
C SER A 10 -19.52 17.51 10.05
N ARG A 11 -19.75 18.81 9.82
CA ARG A 11 -20.72 19.25 8.79
C ARG A 11 -20.04 19.53 7.45
N ILE A 12 -20.34 18.70 6.45
CA ILE A 12 -19.84 18.89 5.07
C ILE A 12 -20.54 20.09 4.44
N VAL A 13 -21.87 20.12 4.51
CA VAL A 13 -22.71 21.24 4.06
C VAL A 13 -23.97 21.31 4.92
N THR A 14 -24.34 22.52 5.35
CA THR A 14 -25.54 22.76 6.15
C THR A 14 -26.34 23.94 5.59
N TYR A 15 -27.66 23.85 5.67
CA TYR A 15 -28.58 24.96 5.43
C TYR A 15 -29.37 25.22 6.72
N SER A 16 -28.86 26.11 7.55
CA SER A 16 -29.26 26.26 8.95
C SER A 16 -29.20 27.69 9.46
N GLY A 17 -29.87 27.93 10.59
CA GLY A 17 -29.75 29.15 11.38
C GLY A 17 -28.99 28.94 12.70
N SER A 18 -28.85 27.69 13.16
CA SER A 18 -28.03 27.29 14.31
C SER A 18 -27.77 25.78 14.30
N SER A 19 -26.92 25.29 15.20
CA SER A 19 -26.68 23.86 15.47
C SER A 19 -27.90 23.05 15.91
N THR A 20 -29.07 23.67 16.11
CA THR A 20 -30.32 22.95 16.43
C THR A 20 -31.49 23.35 15.53
N ALA A 21 -31.31 24.35 14.68
CA ALA A 21 -32.32 24.86 13.75
C ALA A 21 -31.77 24.81 12.32
N ARG A 22 -32.22 23.81 11.56
CA ARG A 22 -31.75 23.54 10.20
C ARG A 22 -32.88 23.08 9.28
N ASN A 23 -32.71 23.30 7.99
CA ASN A 23 -33.50 22.64 6.96
C ASN A 23 -32.85 21.34 6.54
N PHE A 24 -31.53 21.34 6.32
CA PHE A 24 -30.78 20.12 6.12
C PHE A 24 -29.30 20.27 6.52
N THR A 25 -28.66 19.15 6.81
CA THR A 25 -27.20 19.04 6.94
C THR A 25 -26.76 17.69 6.39
N LEU A 26 -25.79 17.70 5.48
CA LEU A 26 -25.01 16.51 5.13
C LEU A 26 -23.72 16.57 5.95
N GLY A 27 -23.51 15.54 6.76
CA GLY A 27 -22.36 15.43 7.65
C GLY A 27 -21.62 14.11 7.50
N GLN A 28 -20.53 14.02 8.26
CA GLN A 28 -19.74 12.82 8.45
C GLN A 28 -19.80 12.42 9.91
N ASP A 29 -20.12 11.15 10.14
CA ASP A 29 -19.98 10.48 11.43
C ASP A 29 -19.12 9.22 11.26
N MET A 30 -17.87 9.31 11.70
CA MET A 30 -16.80 8.35 11.44
C MET A 30 -16.73 7.93 9.96
N GLN A 31 -17.17 6.70 9.67
CA GLN A 31 -17.13 6.05 8.37
C GLN A 31 -18.52 6.01 7.68
N SER A 32 -19.46 6.81 8.16
CA SER A 32 -20.82 6.94 7.65
C SER A 32 -21.10 8.37 7.19
N TYR A 33 -21.96 8.50 6.18
CA TYR A 33 -22.61 9.78 5.90
C TYR A 33 -23.85 9.90 6.78
N GLU A 34 -24.08 11.09 7.32
CA GLU A 34 -25.31 11.44 8.03
C GLU A 34 -26.07 12.53 7.28
N PHE A 35 -27.40 12.41 7.24
CA PHE A 35 -28.27 13.42 6.68
C PHE A 35 -29.36 13.82 7.67
N LEU A 36 -29.21 15.02 8.21
CA LEU A 36 -30.21 15.68 9.03
C LEU A 36 -31.12 16.48 8.12
N HIS A 37 -32.43 16.38 8.33
CA HIS A 37 -33.39 16.95 7.40
C HIS A 37 -34.69 17.34 8.11
N ARG A 38 -35.16 18.55 7.87
CA ARG A 38 -36.45 19.03 8.35
C ARG A 38 -37.54 18.73 7.33
N SER A 39 -38.62 18.13 7.78
CA SER A 39 -39.87 17.99 7.04
C SER A 39 -41.03 17.92 8.03
N THR A 40 -42.26 17.87 7.54
CA THR A 40 -43.45 17.73 8.40
C THR A 40 -43.46 16.44 9.24
N THR A 41 -42.59 15.48 8.96
CA THR A 41 -42.55 14.15 9.58
C THR A 41 -41.20 13.77 10.19
N THR A 42 -40.16 14.58 10.01
CA THR A 42 -38.79 14.29 10.49
C THR A 42 -38.38 15.29 11.57
N ASP A 43 -37.58 14.85 12.54
CA ASP A 43 -36.85 15.78 13.42
C ASP A 43 -35.60 16.28 12.70
N GLN A 44 -35.46 17.60 12.60
CA GLN A 44 -34.29 18.26 11.99
C GLN A 44 -32.95 17.93 12.70
N ASN A 45 -32.98 17.33 13.88
CA ASN A 45 -31.82 16.93 14.66
C ASN A 45 -31.63 15.41 14.76
N ASP A 46 -32.49 14.61 14.11
CA ASP A 46 -32.36 13.15 14.08
C ASP A 46 -31.78 12.70 12.72
N PRO A 47 -30.55 12.16 12.67
CA PRO A 47 -29.87 11.86 11.42
C PRO A 47 -30.37 10.55 10.79
N MET A 48 -30.49 10.54 9.46
CA MET A 48 -30.41 9.30 8.69
C MET A 48 -28.94 9.00 8.41
N LEU A 49 -28.47 7.84 8.85
CA LEU A 49 -27.08 7.39 8.68
C LEU A 49 -27.00 6.30 7.60
N THR A 50 -25.86 6.20 6.93
CA THR A 50 -25.57 5.11 5.99
C THR A 50 -25.08 3.83 6.70
N GLU A 51 -25.83 3.32 7.67
CA GLU A 51 -25.40 2.20 8.54
C GLU A 51 -25.52 0.82 7.89
N ALA A 52 -26.40 0.66 6.90
CA ALA A 52 -26.58 -0.58 6.15
C ALA A 52 -25.34 -0.95 5.32
N ASN A 53 -24.44 0.00 5.08
CA ASN A 53 -23.17 -0.20 4.38
C ASN A 53 -21.98 0.29 5.24
N PRO A 54 -21.47 -0.58 6.13
CA PRO A 54 -20.34 -0.23 6.98
C PRO A 54 -19.13 0.18 6.15
N MET A 55 -18.44 1.24 6.58
CA MET A 55 -17.27 1.76 5.87
C MET A 55 -17.57 2.39 4.50
N LEU A 56 -18.79 2.87 4.26
CA LEU A 56 -19.16 3.51 2.99
C LEU A 56 -18.38 4.81 2.74
N LEU A 57 -18.19 5.63 3.78
CA LEU A 57 -17.38 6.84 3.68
C LEU A 57 -15.89 6.48 3.73
N GLN A 58 -15.14 7.00 2.76
CA GLN A 58 -13.71 6.78 2.62
C GLN A 58 -12.96 8.11 2.47
N ALA A 59 -11.68 8.15 2.86
CA ALA A 59 -10.81 9.31 2.68
C ALA A 59 -10.32 9.45 1.21
N THR A 60 -11.24 9.33 0.25
CA THR A 60 -11.02 9.52 -1.19
C THR A 60 -12.05 10.50 -1.74
N LEU A 61 -11.87 10.95 -2.98
CA LEU A 61 -12.93 11.72 -3.65
C LEU A 61 -14.14 10.80 -3.87
N GLN A 62 -15.29 11.19 -3.34
CA GLN A 62 -16.56 10.47 -3.48
C GLN A 62 -17.62 11.43 -4.02
N HIS A 63 -18.54 10.89 -4.81
CA HIS A 63 -19.74 11.58 -5.27
C HIS A 63 -20.89 11.19 -4.36
N VAL A 64 -21.42 12.15 -3.59
CA VAL A 64 -22.51 11.92 -2.63
C VAL A 64 -23.71 12.71 -3.09
N VAL A 65 -24.85 12.04 -3.23
CA VAL A 65 -26.13 12.66 -3.57
C VAL A 65 -27.13 12.28 -2.51
N VAL A 66 -27.89 13.27 -2.02
CA VAL A 66 -29.04 13.01 -1.17
C VAL A 66 -30.28 13.52 -1.87
N ASN A 67 -31.20 12.60 -2.15
CA ASN A 67 -32.53 12.91 -2.64
C ASN A 67 -33.50 13.04 -1.47
N PHE A 68 -34.52 13.87 -1.67
CA PHE A 68 -35.73 13.84 -0.86
C PHE A 68 -36.94 13.89 -1.81
N THR A 69 -37.92 13.01 -1.62
CA THR A 69 -39.24 13.14 -2.25
C THR A 69 -40.36 13.12 -1.22
N PRO A 70 -41.46 13.86 -1.43
CA PRO A 70 -42.57 13.89 -0.47
C PRO A 70 -43.30 12.57 -0.23
N ASP A 71 -43.12 11.61 -1.13
CA ASP A 71 -43.72 10.27 -1.11
C ASP A 71 -42.72 9.16 -0.74
N GLY A 72 -41.42 9.40 -0.93
CA GLY A 72 -40.35 8.42 -0.77
C GLY A 72 -39.39 8.68 0.39
N GLY A 73 -39.38 9.90 0.96
CA GLY A 73 -38.44 10.27 2.02
C GLY A 73 -37.04 10.57 1.49
N ARG A 74 -36.04 10.40 2.36
CA ARG A 74 -34.61 10.60 2.08
C ARG A 74 -34.00 9.36 1.44
N GLU A 75 -33.12 9.58 0.47
CA GLU A 75 -32.34 8.51 -0.15
C GLU A 75 -30.91 9.00 -0.40
N ILE A 76 -29.92 8.25 0.08
CA ILE A 76 -28.50 8.60 -0.03
C ILE A 76 -27.85 7.70 -1.08
N PHE A 77 -27.11 8.31 -2.00
CA PHE A 77 -26.28 7.64 -3.00
C PHE A 77 -24.81 8.00 -2.78
N VAL A 78 -23.94 7.01 -2.95
CA VAL A 78 -22.48 7.19 -2.91
C VAL A 78 -21.88 6.54 -4.14
N ASN A 79 -21.08 7.31 -4.89
CA ASN A 79 -20.39 6.90 -6.11
C ASN A 79 -21.32 6.32 -7.18
N GLY A 80 -22.49 6.94 -7.37
CA GLY A 80 -23.45 6.55 -8.40
C GLY A 80 -24.49 5.51 -7.94
N GLU A 81 -24.24 4.83 -6.82
CA GLU A 81 -25.06 3.71 -6.33
C GLU A 81 -25.84 4.10 -5.06
N PRO A 82 -27.06 3.56 -4.84
CA PRO A 82 -27.79 3.76 -3.60
C PRO A 82 -27.04 3.14 -2.43
N SER A 83 -27.04 3.81 -1.28
CA SER A 83 -26.41 3.34 -0.04
C SER A 83 -27.04 2.03 0.49
N GLY A 84 -28.32 1.80 0.18
CA GLY A 84 -29.09 0.64 0.64
C GLY A 84 -29.83 0.88 1.96
N ASP A 85 -29.67 2.06 2.55
CA ASP A 85 -30.34 2.47 3.78
C ASP A 85 -31.81 2.80 3.53
N VAL A 86 -32.66 2.33 4.43
CA VAL A 86 -34.09 2.65 4.43
C VAL A 86 -34.29 3.85 5.35
N ASP A 87 -34.96 4.90 4.86
CA ASP A 87 -35.32 6.04 5.69
C ASP A 87 -36.16 5.56 6.89
N PRO A 88 -35.70 5.78 8.14
CA PRO A 88 -36.47 5.39 9.33
C PRO A 88 -37.76 6.20 9.49
N ASP A 89 -37.82 7.39 8.87
CA ASP A 89 -38.95 8.29 8.97
C ASP A 89 -39.93 8.14 7.79
N SER A 90 -41.20 8.45 8.04
CA SER A 90 -42.19 8.50 6.96
C SER A 90 -41.96 9.73 6.07
N ALA A 91 -42.28 9.61 4.78
CA ALA A 91 -42.23 10.73 3.85
C ALA A 91 -43.12 11.92 4.29
N GLY A 92 -42.73 13.13 3.90
CA GLY A 92 -43.35 14.37 4.39
C GLY A 92 -43.19 15.55 3.44
N LEU A 93 -43.68 16.73 3.83
CA LEU A 93 -43.58 17.96 3.04
C LEU A 93 -42.45 18.85 3.54
N LEU A 94 -41.91 19.69 2.66
CA LEU A 94 -40.90 20.70 2.98
C LEU A 94 -41.51 22.05 3.40
N THR A 95 -42.79 22.08 3.79
CA THR A 95 -43.50 23.34 4.13
C THR A 95 -42.94 24.03 5.37
N ASP A 96 -42.18 23.31 6.19
CA ASP A 96 -41.59 23.80 7.44
C ASP A 96 -40.16 24.33 7.24
N TRP A 97 -39.70 24.42 5.99
CA TRP A 97 -38.40 25.01 5.66
C TRP A 97 -38.39 26.51 5.88
N ASP A 98 -37.29 26.99 6.45
CA ASP A 98 -37.02 28.41 6.66
C ASP A 98 -36.03 28.92 5.60
N ASP A 99 -36.47 29.85 4.75
CA ASP A 99 -35.65 30.39 3.66
C ASP A 99 -34.63 31.46 4.13
N SER A 100 -34.69 31.88 5.40
CA SER A 100 -33.76 32.85 5.98
C SER A 100 -32.44 32.25 6.47
N PHE A 101 -32.34 30.92 6.47
CA PHE A 101 -31.14 30.19 6.88
C PHE A 101 -29.96 30.43 5.93
N ALA A 102 -28.75 30.14 6.42
CA ALA A 102 -27.52 30.29 5.66
C ALA A 102 -27.03 28.94 5.14
N LEU A 103 -26.55 28.91 3.89
CA LEU A 103 -25.83 27.76 3.36
C LEU A 103 -24.36 27.88 3.76
N VAL A 104 -23.88 26.97 4.59
CA VAL A 104 -22.51 26.93 5.10
C VAL A 104 -21.84 25.63 4.66
N LEU A 105 -20.56 25.72 4.28
CA LEU A 105 -19.75 24.59 3.84
C LEU A 105 -18.60 24.36 4.83
N GLY A 106 -18.36 23.11 5.19
CA GLY A 106 -17.24 22.71 6.05
C GLY A 106 -17.39 23.08 7.52
N ASN A 107 -18.56 23.54 7.95
CA ASN A 107 -18.88 23.81 9.36
C ASN A 107 -20.39 24.02 9.56
N GLU A 108 -20.81 24.19 10.81
CA GLU A 108 -22.10 24.75 11.21
C GLU A 108 -22.02 26.28 11.31
N THR A 109 -23.18 26.95 11.33
CA THR A 109 -23.33 28.40 11.44
C THR A 109 -22.71 29.01 12.71
N ASP A 110 -22.57 28.24 13.78
CA ASP A 110 -21.91 28.65 15.02
C ASP A 110 -20.40 28.38 15.02
N GLY A 111 -19.90 27.60 14.06
CA GLY A 111 -18.48 27.29 13.91
C GLY A 111 -17.98 26.08 14.70
N GLU A 112 -18.84 25.36 15.41
CA GLU A 112 -18.45 24.34 16.39
C GLU A 112 -18.42 22.90 15.84
N SER A 113 -18.81 22.68 14.59
CA SER A 113 -18.85 21.36 13.94
C SER A 113 -18.00 21.34 12.64
N PRO A 114 -16.69 21.66 12.71
CA PRO A 114 -15.85 21.79 11.53
C PRO A 114 -15.68 20.46 10.81
N TRP A 115 -15.70 20.49 9.49
CA TRP A 115 -15.33 19.35 8.65
C TRP A 115 -14.04 19.63 7.89
N GLU A 116 -13.08 18.74 8.06
CA GLU A 116 -11.82 18.70 7.36
C GLU A 116 -11.97 17.89 6.07
N GLY A 117 -11.80 18.56 4.93
CA GLY A 117 -11.78 17.92 3.63
C GLY A 117 -11.83 18.92 2.48
N ALA A 118 -12.08 18.41 1.27
CA ALA A 118 -12.20 19.21 0.06
C ALA A 118 -13.53 18.92 -0.66
N ILE A 119 -14.25 19.98 -1.01
CA ILE A 119 -15.46 19.95 -1.83
C ILE A 119 -15.08 20.40 -3.24
N ARG A 120 -15.29 19.54 -4.24
CA ARG A 120 -14.98 19.83 -5.66
C ARG A 120 -16.16 20.49 -6.39
N MET A 121 -17.38 20.07 -6.05
CA MET A 121 -18.62 20.58 -6.63
C MET A 121 -19.73 20.45 -5.59
N LEU A 122 -20.54 21.51 -5.46
CA LEU A 122 -21.80 21.49 -4.73
C LEU A 122 -22.90 21.89 -5.71
N ALA A 123 -23.93 21.07 -5.82
CA ALA A 123 -25.12 21.33 -6.63
C ALA A 123 -26.37 21.08 -5.77
N ILE A 124 -27.33 22.00 -5.87
CA ILE A 124 -28.65 21.88 -5.23
C ILE A 124 -29.69 21.92 -6.35
N HIS A 125 -30.52 20.87 -6.41
CA HIS A 125 -31.56 20.74 -7.42
C HIS A 125 -32.93 20.98 -6.80
N ASN A 126 -33.86 21.51 -7.58
CA ASN A 126 -35.28 21.65 -7.21
C ASN A 126 -36.11 20.39 -7.55
N ARG A 127 -35.44 19.25 -7.75
CA ARG A 127 -36.04 17.94 -8.06
C ARG A 127 -35.12 16.83 -7.57
N ALA A 128 -35.69 15.69 -7.22
CA ALA A 128 -34.93 14.46 -7.02
C ALA A 128 -34.36 13.96 -8.36
N LEU A 129 -33.14 13.45 -8.32
CA LEU A 129 -32.50 12.80 -9.47
C LEU A 129 -32.91 11.32 -9.51
N THR A 130 -33.10 10.74 -10.69
CA THR A 130 -33.28 9.28 -10.78
C THR A 130 -31.95 8.58 -10.58
N ALA A 131 -31.97 7.29 -10.20
CA ALA A 131 -30.75 6.50 -10.05
C ALA A 131 -29.86 6.55 -11.31
N GLU A 132 -30.45 6.52 -12.51
CA GLU A 132 -29.72 6.63 -13.78
C GLU A 132 -29.09 8.02 -13.96
N GLN A 133 -29.75 9.08 -13.49
CA GLN A 133 -29.19 10.44 -13.53
C GLN A 133 -28.03 10.60 -12.54
N VAL A 134 -28.13 9.98 -11.37
CA VAL A 134 -27.06 9.97 -10.36
C VAL A 134 -25.84 9.22 -10.89
N ALA A 135 -26.04 8.03 -11.47
CA ALA A 135 -24.98 7.25 -12.10
C ALA A 135 -24.34 8.00 -13.28
N ALA A 136 -25.14 8.59 -14.18
CA ALA A 136 -24.62 9.37 -15.29
C ALA A 136 -23.80 10.58 -14.82
N ASN A 137 -24.24 11.30 -13.78
CA ASN A 137 -23.47 12.40 -13.21
C ASN A 137 -22.15 11.92 -12.59
N TYR A 138 -22.15 10.76 -11.93
CA TYR A 138 -20.95 10.15 -11.39
C TYR A 138 -19.94 9.79 -12.49
N ASP A 139 -20.39 9.16 -13.57
CA ASP A 139 -19.56 8.74 -14.71
C ASP A 139 -18.89 9.93 -15.41
N VAL A 140 -19.60 11.07 -15.49
CA VAL A 140 -19.05 12.31 -16.04
C VAL A 140 -17.95 12.87 -15.12
N GLY A 141 -18.13 12.73 -13.80
CA GLY A 141 -17.21 13.19 -12.77
C GLY A 141 -17.26 14.70 -12.51
N VAL A 142 -16.36 15.19 -11.65
CA VAL A 142 -16.24 16.61 -11.30
C VAL A 142 -14.92 17.18 -11.82
N GLY A 143 -14.98 18.17 -12.70
CA GLY A 143 -13.82 18.87 -13.27
C GLY A 143 -14.13 19.45 -14.65
N GLN A 144 -13.65 20.67 -14.93
CA GLN A 144 -13.69 21.20 -16.29
C GLN A 144 -12.78 20.33 -17.16
N LYS A 145 -13.38 19.50 -18.02
CA LYS A 145 -12.71 18.91 -19.17
C LYS A 145 -12.84 19.91 -20.31
N PHE A 146 -11.72 20.31 -20.87
CA PHE A 146 -11.67 21.17 -22.05
C PHE A 146 -10.68 20.60 -23.06
N PHE A 147 -10.88 20.96 -24.32
CA PHE A 147 -9.98 20.55 -25.38
C PHE A 147 -8.95 21.65 -25.62
N LEU A 148 -7.67 21.28 -25.57
CA LEU A 148 -6.59 22.14 -26.07
C LEU A 148 -6.20 21.69 -27.47
N LEU A 149 -6.31 22.62 -28.42
CA LEU A 149 -6.02 22.39 -29.83
C LEU A 149 -4.67 23.04 -30.19
N PHE A 150 -3.70 22.22 -30.57
CA PHE A 150 -2.39 22.65 -31.03
C PHE A 150 -2.35 22.61 -32.55
N SER A 151 -2.29 23.76 -33.21
CA SER A 151 -2.25 23.79 -34.68
C SER A 151 -0.94 23.23 -35.21
N VAL A 152 -1.05 22.24 -36.08
CA VAL A 152 0.08 21.62 -36.80
C VAL A 152 -0.04 21.79 -38.31
N SER A 153 -1.01 22.57 -38.80
CA SER A 153 -1.27 22.78 -40.23
C SER A 153 -0.02 23.12 -41.05
N HIS A 154 0.86 23.97 -40.48
CA HIS A 154 2.10 24.40 -41.11
C HIS A 154 3.20 23.32 -41.16
N LEU A 155 3.08 22.26 -40.36
CA LEU A 155 4.01 21.14 -40.30
C LEU A 155 3.61 19.99 -41.23
N VAL A 156 2.31 19.85 -41.49
CA VAL A 156 1.75 18.75 -42.27
C VAL A 156 1.19 19.16 -43.65
N ASP A 157 1.30 20.44 -44.01
CA ASP A 157 0.77 21.03 -45.25
C ASP A 157 -0.71 20.69 -45.51
N MET A 158 -1.50 20.69 -44.42
CA MET A 158 -2.93 20.41 -44.45
C MET A 158 -3.66 21.50 -43.67
N PRO A 159 -4.70 22.15 -44.23
CA PRO A 159 -5.39 23.25 -43.55
C PRO A 159 -6.12 22.75 -42.29
N GLU A 160 -6.37 23.66 -41.35
CA GLU A 160 -7.17 23.42 -40.13
C GLU A 160 -6.83 22.12 -39.37
N SER A 161 -5.55 21.75 -39.33
CA SER A 161 -5.06 20.53 -38.71
C SER A 161 -4.52 20.78 -37.31
N PHE A 162 -4.97 19.96 -36.37
CA PHE A 162 -4.67 20.09 -34.95
C PHE A 162 -4.30 18.75 -34.33
N ILE A 163 -3.39 18.79 -33.35
CA ILE A 163 -3.31 17.76 -32.32
C ILE A 163 -4.11 18.27 -31.14
N VAL A 164 -5.06 17.47 -30.67
CA VAL A 164 -6.01 17.84 -29.64
C VAL A 164 -5.78 16.96 -28.42
N PHE A 165 -5.79 17.58 -27.24
CA PHE A 165 -5.77 16.89 -25.96
C PHE A 165 -7.06 17.14 -25.21
N GLU A 166 -7.55 16.10 -24.55
CA GLU A 166 -8.48 16.25 -23.43
C GLU A 166 -7.68 16.67 -22.19
N VAL A 167 -7.97 17.86 -21.68
CA VAL A 167 -7.28 18.44 -20.53
C VAL A 167 -8.26 18.67 -19.39
N SER A 168 -7.85 18.27 -18.19
CA SER A 168 -8.60 18.57 -16.97
C SER A 168 -7.65 18.96 -15.85
N GLN A 169 -8.14 19.73 -14.89
CA GLN A 169 -7.41 19.92 -13.63
C GLN A 169 -7.36 18.58 -12.87
N PHE A 170 -6.15 18.06 -12.62
CA PHE A 170 -5.94 16.78 -11.93
C PHE A 170 -6.11 16.96 -10.41
N ASP A 171 -5.46 17.99 -9.87
CA ASP A 171 -5.57 18.42 -8.49
C ASP A 171 -5.30 19.95 -8.40
N ASN A 172 -5.01 20.46 -7.20
CA ASN A 172 -4.75 21.89 -7.02
C ASN A 172 -3.38 22.34 -7.59
N TYR A 173 -2.56 21.41 -8.09
CA TYR A 173 -1.17 21.61 -8.48
C TYR A 173 -0.83 21.10 -9.88
N GLY A 174 -1.78 20.53 -10.62
CA GLY A 174 -1.47 19.96 -11.93
C GLY A 174 -2.66 19.75 -12.87
N TYR A 175 -2.30 19.58 -14.13
CA TYR A 175 -3.18 19.25 -15.25
C TYR A 175 -2.98 17.80 -15.65
N LEU A 176 -4.06 17.12 -16.02
CA LEU A 176 -4.03 15.85 -16.71
C LEU A 176 -4.26 16.10 -18.20
N PHE A 177 -3.28 15.74 -19.03
CA PHE A 177 -3.40 15.68 -20.48
C PHE A 177 -3.63 14.23 -20.88
N SER A 178 -4.69 13.95 -21.62
CA SER A 178 -5.07 12.59 -21.99
C SER A 178 -5.69 12.52 -23.39
N ASN A 179 -5.75 11.29 -23.92
CA ASN A 179 -6.41 10.96 -25.18
C ASN A 179 -5.99 11.88 -26.35
N PRO A 180 -4.70 12.06 -26.65
CA PRO A 180 -4.31 12.86 -27.79
C PRO A 180 -4.83 12.26 -29.10
N PHE A 181 -5.37 13.10 -29.97
CA PHE A 181 -5.77 12.72 -31.33
C PHE A 181 -5.43 13.82 -32.33
N PHE A 182 -5.21 13.42 -33.58
CA PHE A 182 -5.04 14.33 -34.70
C PHE A 182 -6.37 14.54 -35.44
N ILE A 183 -6.73 15.79 -35.75
CA ILE A 183 -7.97 16.11 -36.48
C ILE A 183 -7.74 17.25 -37.47
N SER A 184 -8.42 17.16 -38.63
CA SER A 184 -8.68 18.30 -39.50
C SER A 184 -10.10 18.81 -39.24
N LEU A 185 -10.27 20.11 -39.02
CA LEU A 185 -11.61 20.72 -38.96
C LEU A 185 -12.21 20.96 -40.36
N ASP A 186 -11.39 20.90 -41.41
CA ASP A 186 -11.85 20.79 -42.79
C ASP A 186 -12.20 19.32 -43.09
N GLU A 187 -13.49 19.03 -43.21
CA GLU A 187 -14.05 17.70 -43.49
C GLU A 187 -13.61 17.11 -44.84
N THR A 188 -13.06 17.92 -45.74
CA THR A 188 -12.58 17.46 -47.05
C THR A 188 -11.15 16.92 -47.01
N GLN A 189 -10.44 17.10 -45.90
CA GLN A 189 -9.05 16.68 -45.73
C GLN A 189 -8.93 15.32 -45.05
N SER A 190 -7.88 14.58 -45.40
CA SER A 190 -7.49 13.35 -44.72
C SER A 190 -5.97 13.20 -44.75
N PRO A 191 -5.33 12.80 -43.64
CA PRO A 191 -3.88 12.63 -43.59
C PRO A 191 -3.45 11.47 -44.50
N SER A 192 -2.26 11.61 -45.10
CA SER A 192 -1.71 10.57 -45.97
C SER A 192 -0.20 10.45 -45.76
N GLY A 193 0.23 9.40 -45.05
CA GLY A 193 1.63 9.01 -44.94
C GLY A 193 2.49 9.98 -44.13
N ILE A 194 1.92 10.71 -43.17
CA ILE A 194 2.66 11.72 -42.39
C ILE A 194 3.27 11.04 -41.15
N PRO A 195 4.60 10.84 -41.07
CA PRO A 195 5.22 10.29 -39.86
C PRO A 195 5.05 11.26 -38.68
N LEU A 196 4.89 10.72 -37.48
CA LEU A 196 4.85 11.47 -36.22
C LEU A 196 5.62 10.68 -35.16
N LYS A 197 6.70 11.27 -34.65
CA LYS A 197 7.55 10.66 -33.61
C LYS A 197 7.94 11.64 -32.52
N GLY A 198 8.13 11.10 -31.32
CA GLY A 198 8.77 11.81 -30.22
C GLY A 198 8.03 13.06 -29.75
N MET A 199 6.70 12.99 -29.62
CA MET A 199 5.89 14.15 -29.23
C MET A 199 6.05 14.47 -27.74
N ARG A 200 6.30 15.74 -27.41
CA ARG A 200 6.38 16.21 -26.02
C ARG A 200 5.61 17.51 -25.80
N ILE A 201 5.20 17.72 -24.56
CA ILE A 201 4.49 18.93 -24.14
C ILE A 201 5.46 19.87 -23.43
N GLY A 202 5.49 21.13 -23.83
CA GLY A 202 6.15 22.22 -23.14
C GLY A 202 5.15 23.15 -22.46
N ILE A 203 5.62 23.83 -21.41
CA ILE A 203 4.87 24.84 -20.66
C ILE A 203 5.72 26.11 -20.56
N ASN A 204 5.11 27.29 -20.73
CA ASN A 204 5.73 28.60 -20.51
C ASN A 204 7.10 28.77 -21.18
N GLY A 205 7.22 28.31 -22.43
CA GLY A 205 8.42 28.44 -23.26
C GLY A 205 9.53 27.42 -22.99
N ARG A 206 9.30 26.40 -22.15
CA ARG A 206 10.25 25.30 -21.90
C ARG A 206 9.59 23.92 -22.03
N GLU A 207 10.34 22.94 -22.50
CA GLU A 207 9.89 21.55 -22.45
C GLU A 207 9.83 21.03 -21.00
N VAL A 208 8.79 20.28 -20.67
CA VAL A 208 8.69 19.66 -19.34
C VAL A 208 9.60 18.43 -19.28
N VAL A 209 10.43 18.36 -18.25
CA VAL A 209 11.44 17.30 -18.09
C VAL A 209 10.85 15.97 -17.60
N VAL A 210 9.66 16.03 -16.99
CA VAL A 210 8.92 14.90 -16.40
C VAL A 210 7.52 14.83 -17.02
N GLY A 211 6.87 13.68 -16.94
CA GLY A 211 5.52 13.54 -17.49
C GLY A 211 5.48 13.67 -19.01
N GLN A 212 6.34 12.94 -19.73
CA GLN A 212 6.37 12.92 -21.19
C GLN A 212 5.94 11.55 -21.73
N SER A 213 4.72 11.13 -21.39
CA SER A 213 4.18 9.83 -21.79
C SER A 213 4.10 9.64 -23.31
N PHE A 214 4.12 10.74 -24.07
CA PHE A 214 4.02 10.76 -25.54
C PHE A 214 5.39 10.80 -26.24
N ALA A 215 6.49 10.87 -25.49
CA ALA A 215 7.84 10.96 -26.04
C ALA A 215 8.28 9.72 -26.82
N ASN A 216 7.61 8.58 -26.62
CA ASN A 216 7.91 7.33 -27.34
C ASN A 216 6.90 7.06 -28.46
N LEU A 217 6.09 8.04 -28.85
CA LEU A 217 5.21 7.87 -30.00
C LEU A 217 6.04 7.62 -31.25
N ASP A 218 5.64 6.61 -32.00
CA ASP A 218 6.14 6.29 -33.33
C ASP A 218 4.96 5.75 -34.15
N LEU A 219 4.34 6.63 -34.92
CA LEU A 219 3.16 6.30 -35.74
C LEU A 219 3.15 7.10 -37.03
N THR A 220 2.20 6.78 -37.91
CA THR A 220 1.97 7.51 -39.15
C THR A 220 0.52 7.95 -39.22
N LEU A 221 0.28 9.24 -39.50
CA LEU A 221 -1.05 9.77 -39.75
C LEU A 221 -1.50 9.38 -41.15
N ASN A 222 -2.60 8.63 -41.25
CA ASN A 222 -3.07 8.00 -42.47
C ASN A 222 -4.59 7.95 -42.54
N ALA A 223 -5.12 7.95 -43.76
CA ALA A 223 -6.55 7.82 -44.02
C ALA A 223 -7.19 6.52 -43.48
N SER A 224 -6.40 5.45 -43.30
CA SER A 224 -6.88 4.18 -42.73
C SER A 224 -7.27 4.29 -41.25
N ASP A 225 -6.59 5.16 -40.51
CA ASP A 225 -6.71 5.29 -39.06
C ASP A 225 -7.45 6.58 -38.67
N TYR A 226 -7.84 7.38 -39.67
CA TYR A 226 -8.53 8.65 -39.53
C TYR A 226 -10.03 8.52 -39.80
N VAL A 227 -10.85 9.01 -38.88
CA VAL A 227 -12.30 9.10 -39.03
C VAL A 227 -12.73 10.56 -39.12
N ALA A 228 -13.41 10.96 -40.20
CA ALA A 228 -13.92 12.33 -40.34
C ALA A 228 -14.81 12.71 -39.15
N GLY A 229 -14.56 13.89 -38.57
CA GLY A 229 -15.26 14.39 -37.36
C GLY A 229 -14.76 13.83 -36.03
N SER A 230 -13.95 12.77 -36.01
CA SER A 230 -13.38 12.20 -34.77
C SER A 230 -11.85 12.15 -34.75
N GLY A 231 -11.21 12.24 -35.91
CA GLY A 231 -9.75 12.25 -36.04
C GLY A 231 -9.10 10.86 -36.01
N GLN A 232 -7.79 10.86 -35.79
CA GLN A 232 -6.95 9.67 -35.58
C GLN A 232 -6.37 9.70 -34.15
N PRO A 233 -6.68 8.72 -33.29
CA PRO A 233 -6.08 8.63 -31.95
C PRO A 233 -4.56 8.42 -32.03
N LEU A 234 -3.81 9.15 -31.19
CA LEU A 234 -2.35 9.06 -31.12
C LEU A 234 -1.87 8.19 -29.95
N SER A 235 -2.54 8.27 -28.80
CA SER A 235 -2.18 7.48 -27.62
C SER A 235 -3.38 7.27 -26.70
N ARG A 236 -3.33 6.18 -25.93
CA ARG A 236 -4.25 5.92 -24.80
C ARG A 236 -3.66 6.33 -23.46
N LEU A 237 -2.39 6.76 -23.44
CA LEU A 237 -1.72 7.19 -22.22
C LEU A 237 -2.16 8.60 -21.85
N GLY A 238 -2.10 8.90 -20.55
CA GLY A 238 -2.20 10.24 -20.01
C GLY A 238 -0.87 10.71 -19.46
N THR A 239 -0.74 12.00 -19.22
CA THR A 239 0.39 12.57 -18.51
C THR A 239 -0.03 13.73 -17.62
N VAL A 240 0.63 13.87 -16.47
CA VAL A 240 0.35 14.92 -15.51
C VAL A 240 1.44 15.97 -15.60
N LEU A 241 1.04 17.22 -15.83
CA LEU A 241 1.93 18.38 -15.85
C LEU A 241 1.65 19.26 -14.64
N ALA A 242 2.71 19.80 -14.05
CA ALA A 242 2.56 20.76 -12.96
C ALA A 242 1.91 22.06 -13.45
N LEU A 243 1.05 22.64 -12.62
CA LEU A 243 0.54 23.98 -12.77
C LEU A 243 1.61 24.97 -12.34
N GLU A 244 1.86 26.02 -13.15
CA GLU A 244 2.89 27.03 -12.87
C GLU A 244 2.27 28.39 -12.54
N GLU A 245 1.71 29.07 -13.55
CA GLU A 245 1.11 30.42 -13.42
C GLU A 245 -0.43 30.38 -13.33
N GLY A 246 -1.01 29.18 -13.47
CA GLY A 246 -2.44 28.93 -13.35
C GLY A 246 -3.16 28.87 -14.70
N PRO A 247 -4.41 28.37 -14.73
CA PRO A 247 -5.10 27.99 -15.98
C PRO A 247 -5.32 29.13 -16.98
N GLU A 248 -5.39 30.36 -16.50
CA GLU A 248 -5.59 31.55 -17.35
C GLU A 248 -4.28 32.06 -17.97
N ASN A 249 -3.12 31.69 -17.41
CA ASN A 249 -1.81 32.21 -17.81
C ASN A 249 -0.89 31.15 -18.42
N ASP A 250 -1.00 29.89 -17.99
CA ASP A 250 -0.13 28.81 -18.45
C ASP A 250 -0.30 28.56 -19.95
N GLN A 251 0.82 28.65 -20.68
CA GLN A 251 0.86 28.45 -22.12
C GLN A 251 1.52 27.11 -22.45
N PHE A 252 0.85 26.31 -23.26
CA PHE A 252 1.35 25.01 -23.69
C PHE A 252 1.82 25.05 -25.14
N PHE A 253 2.82 24.23 -25.47
CA PHE A 253 3.24 23.99 -26.85
C PHE A 253 3.68 22.54 -27.03
N LEU A 254 3.75 22.09 -28.29
CA LEU A 254 4.24 20.75 -28.63
C LEU A 254 5.59 20.82 -29.32
N THR A 255 6.41 19.81 -29.07
CA THR A 255 7.66 19.55 -29.79
C THR A 255 7.66 18.13 -30.29
N PHE A 256 8.41 17.88 -31.36
CA PHE A 256 8.44 16.59 -32.06
C PHE A 256 9.87 16.24 -32.41
N GLU A 257 10.20 14.95 -32.39
CA GLU A 257 11.42 14.45 -33.02
C GLU A 257 11.24 14.35 -34.54
N GLU A 258 10.04 13.98 -34.99
CA GLU A 258 9.67 13.92 -36.40
C GLU A 258 8.19 14.25 -36.58
N ILE A 259 7.86 15.12 -37.53
CA ILE A 259 6.49 15.34 -38.01
C ILE A 259 6.51 15.72 -39.49
N GLY A 260 5.91 14.85 -40.33
CA GLY A 260 5.92 15.04 -41.77
C GLY A 260 7.35 15.04 -42.34
N VAL A 261 7.77 16.17 -42.91
CA VAL A 261 9.13 16.35 -43.45
C VAL A 261 10.10 17.00 -42.45
N TYR A 262 9.60 17.45 -41.30
CA TYR A 262 10.39 18.12 -40.28
C TYR A 262 10.91 17.10 -39.28
N GLY A 263 12.20 17.14 -39.01
CA GLY A 263 12.83 16.29 -38.00
C GLY A 263 13.85 17.07 -37.18
N ASP A 264 13.80 16.87 -35.88
CA ASP A 264 14.81 17.30 -34.91
C ASP A 264 15.18 16.08 -34.06
N PRO A 265 15.96 15.13 -34.62
CA PRO A 265 16.28 13.89 -33.94
C PRO A 265 17.07 14.22 -32.69
N ARG A 266 16.50 13.86 -31.54
CA ARG A 266 17.18 14.04 -30.26
C ARG A 266 18.30 13.03 -30.19
N GLU A 267 19.52 13.51 -30.00
CA GLU A 267 20.60 12.64 -29.56
C GLU A 267 20.23 12.18 -28.16
N ASP A 268 19.89 10.89 -28.02
CA ASP A 268 19.91 10.24 -26.71
C ASP A 268 21.26 10.59 -26.11
N GLY A 269 21.24 11.38 -25.03
CA GLY A 269 22.45 11.65 -24.26
C GLY A 269 23.12 10.31 -23.99
N PRO A 270 24.47 10.25 -23.97
CA PRO A 270 25.18 9.00 -23.80
C PRO A 270 24.50 8.24 -22.67
N ILE A 271 24.03 7.01 -22.96
CA ILE A 271 23.48 6.10 -21.94
C ILE A 271 24.36 6.32 -20.72
N PRO A 272 23.82 6.79 -19.58
CA PRO A 272 24.64 7.08 -18.42
C PRO A 272 25.55 5.88 -18.26
N THR A 273 26.86 6.08 -18.40
CA THR A 273 27.80 4.99 -18.20
C THR A 273 27.39 4.40 -16.88
N LEU A 274 27.00 3.12 -16.88
CA LEU A 274 26.55 2.43 -15.69
C LEU A 274 27.50 2.92 -14.59
N PRO A 275 27.02 3.59 -13.53
CA PRO A 275 27.92 4.10 -12.50
C PRO A 275 28.85 2.94 -12.18
N PRO A 276 30.18 3.13 -12.27
CA PRO A 276 31.12 2.02 -12.18
C PRO A 276 30.73 1.27 -10.94
N ALA A 277 30.30 0.01 -11.09
CA ALA A 277 29.45 -0.65 -10.12
C ALA A 277 29.84 -0.21 -8.71
N THR A 278 29.09 0.73 -8.12
CA THR A 278 29.31 1.13 -6.72
C THR A 278 28.62 0.10 -5.84
N GLY A 279 28.79 -1.18 -6.18
CA GLY A 279 28.87 -2.24 -5.21
C GLY A 279 30.36 -2.42 -4.98
N SER A 280 30.81 -2.24 -3.75
CA SER A 280 32.11 -2.76 -3.36
C SER A 280 32.25 -4.17 -3.96
N THR A 281 33.31 -4.42 -4.72
CA THR A 281 33.69 -5.80 -5.07
C THR A 281 34.16 -6.57 -3.83
N GLU A 282 34.26 -5.89 -2.68
CA GLU A 282 34.25 -6.52 -1.37
C GLU A 282 32.80 -6.74 -0.92
N PHE A 283 32.24 -7.87 -1.34
CA PHE A 283 31.27 -8.54 -0.48
C PHE A 283 32.07 -9.36 0.54
N SER A 284 31.57 -9.45 1.77
CA SER A 284 32.14 -10.40 2.73
C SER A 284 32.04 -11.80 2.12
N ILE A 285 33.16 -12.53 2.07
CA ILE A 285 33.17 -13.96 1.68
C ILE A 285 32.28 -14.77 2.63
N ILE A 286 32.07 -14.25 3.84
CA ILE A 286 31.24 -14.82 4.90
C ILE A 286 29.87 -14.15 4.86
N GLY A 287 28.83 -14.94 4.55
CA GLY A 287 27.43 -14.54 4.55
C GLY A 287 26.72 -14.92 5.85
N LEU A 288 25.54 -14.36 6.04
CA LEU A 288 24.61 -14.81 7.08
C LEU A 288 23.41 -15.44 6.38
N LYS A 289 23.05 -16.66 6.76
CA LYS A 289 21.86 -17.33 6.24
C LYS A 289 20.62 -16.49 6.45
N THR A 290 19.73 -16.51 5.47
CA THR A 290 18.38 -15.98 5.63
C THR A 290 17.61 -16.80 6.66
N PHE A 291 16.53 -16.24 7.19
CA PHE A 291 15.81 -16.92 8.25
C PHE A 291 15.07 -18.19 7.83
N ASP A 292 14.65 -18.28 6.57
CA ASP A 292 14.08 -19.51 6.01
C ASP A 292 15.15 -20.61 5.95
N GLU A 293 16.40 -20.26 5.65
CA GLU A 293 17.55 -21.18 5.65
C GLU A 293 18.00 -21.58 7.05
N ILE A 294 17.93 -20.67 8.02
CA ILE A 294 18.17 -20.97 9.44
C ILE A 294 17.11 -21.97 9.93
N ASN A 295 15.84 -21.72 9.66
CA ASN A 295 14.73 -22.61 10.03
C ASN A 295 14.87 -24.00 9.37
N ALA A 296 15.23 -24.04 8.08
CA ALA A 296 15.51 -25.29 7.38
C ALA A 296 16.74 -26.03 7.95
N SER A 297 17.80 -25.31 8.31
CA SER A 297 19.01 -25.87 8.92
C SER A 297 18.67 -26.48 10.29
N MET A 298 17.96 -25.75 11.15
CA MET A 298 17.54 -26.22 12.48
C MET A 298 16.64 -27.46 12.38
N SER A 299 15.66 -27.45 11.46
CA SER A 299 14.84 -28.62 11.14
C SER A 299 15.68 -29.84 10.74
N LYS A 300 16.67 -29.64 9.86
CA LYS A 300 17.51 -30.73 9.35
C LYS A 300 18.36 -31.36 10.44
N VAL A 301 19.02 -30.56 11.27
CA VAL A 301 19.95 -31.05 12.29
C VAL A 301 19.23 -31.64 13.51
N THR A 302 18.04 -31.13 13.85
CA THR A 302 17.23 -31.65 14.95
C THR A 302 16.28 -32.78 14.53
N SER A 303 16.06 -32.96 13.22
CA SER A 303 15.03 -33.86 12.65
C SER A 303 13.59 -33.52 13.06
N ILE A 304 13.34 -32.30 13.55
CA ILE A 304 12.01 -31.79 13.84
C ILE A 304 11.48 -31.09 12.59
N PRO A 305 10.28 -31.44 12.07
CA PRO A 305 9.77 -30.81 10.87
C PRO A 305 9.46 -29.32 11.10
N VAL A 306 9.73 -28.49 10.09
CA VAL A 306 9.34 -27.05 10.10
C VAL A 306 7.83 -26.84 10.30
N THR A 307 7.01 -27.86 10.05
CA THR A 307 5.56 -27.84 10.20
C THR A 307 5.08 -28.19 11.61
N GLU A 308 6.00 -28.48 12.55
CA GLU A 308 5.65 -28.71 13.95
C GLU A 308 4.93 -27.47 14.53
N PRO A 309 3.75 -27.60 15.16
CA PRO A 309 2.94 -26.44 15.57
C PRO A 309 3.68 -25.41 16.43
N GLY A 310 4.51 -25.85 17.38
CA GLY A 310 5.33 -24.97 18.22
C GLY A 310 6.37 -24.19 17.40
N VAL A 311 7.02 -24.86 16.44
CA VAL A 311 7.99 -24.25 15.52
C VAL A 311 7.30 -23.23 14.61
N VAL A 312 6.17 -23.58 13.99
CA VAL A 312 5.42 -22.66 13.10
C VAL A 312 4.98 -21.40 13.83
N SER A 313 4.46 -21.55 15.05
CA SER A 313 4.01 -20.43 15.89
C SER A 313 5.15 -19.49 16.23
N THR A 314 6.28 -20.02 16.72
CA THR A 314 7.46 -19.23 17.06
C THR A 314 8.07 -18.57 15.83
N PHE A 315 8.21 -19.31 14.74
CA PHE A 315 8.71 -18.81 13.46
C PHE A 315 7.89 -17.61 12.96
N THR A 316 6.57 -17.73 12.96
CA THR A 316 5.67 -16.65 12.50
C THR A 316 5.81 -15.39 13.34
N LYS A 317 5.99 -15.53 14.67
CA LYS A 317 6.17 -14.39 15.59
C LYS A 317 7.49 -13.67 15.36
N VAL A 318 8.57 -14.42 15.16
CA VAL A 318 9.90 -13.80 15.09
C VAL A 318 10.28 -13.37 13.69
N LYS A 319 9.64 -13.90 12.63
CA LYS A 319 9.96 -13.67 11.20
C LYS A 319 10.20 -12.20 10.83
N GLN A 320 9.48 -11.26 11.43
CA GLN A 320 9.60 -9.83 11.15
C GLN A 320 10.90 -9.19 11.70
N GLN A 321 11.62 -9.85 12.60
CA GLN A 321 12.78 -9.30 13.30
C GLN A 321 14.13 -9.64 12.65
N LEU A 322 14.13 -10.17 11.42
CA LEU A 322 15.21 -10.99 10.88
C LEU A 322 15.78 -10.50 9.54
N PRO A 323 17.03 -10.91 9.21
CA PRO A 323 17.71 -10.44 8.03
C PRO A 323 17.04 -10.99 6.77
N THR A 324 16.65 -10.08 5.88
CA THR A 324 16.03 -10.37 4.58
C THR A 324 17.06 -10.50 3.45
N VAL A 325 18.35 -10.29 3.78
CA VAL A 325 19.48 -10.34 2.86
C VAL A 325 20.65 -11.05 3.53
N GLU A 326 21.44 -11.79 2.75
CA GLU A 326 22.56 -12.59 3.22
C GLU A 326 23.83 -11.76 3.47
N ASN A 327 23.71 -10.69 4.27
CA ASN A 327 24.83 -9.78 4.56
C ASN A 327 25.17 -9.81 6.05
N ILE A 328 26.41 -10.21 6.37
CA ILE A 328 26.93 -10.24 7.73
C ILE A 328 26.95 -8.86 8.41
N GLN A 329 27.09 -7.78 7.64
CA GLN A 329 27.04 -6.40 8.15
C GLN A 329 25.62 -5.98 8.57
N GLY A 330 24.59 -6.75 8.17
CA GLY A 330 23.19 -6.54 8.53
C GLY A 330 22.76 -7.27 9.80
N PHE A 331 23.69 -7.92 10.53
CA PHE A 331 23.34 -8.65 11.75
C PHE A 331 23.06 -7.70 12.92
N LEU A 332 21.84 -7.74 13.45
CA LEU A 332 21.39 -6.90 14.56
C LEU A 332 21.10 -7.72 15.82
N SER A 333 21.18 -7.09 16.99
CA SER A 333 20.88 -7.75 18.28
C SER A 333 19.47 -8.34 18.37
N SER A 334 18.49 -7.76 17.66
CA SER A 334 17.13 -8.31 17.56
C SER A 334 17.11 -9.69 16.88
N GLN A 335 18.01 -9.90 15.91
CA GLN A 335 18.11 -11.14 15.14
C GLN A 335 18.71 -12.25 16.01
N GLN A 336 19.68 -11.93 16.87
CA GLN A 336 20.23 -12.87 17.85
C GLN A 336 19.15 -13.43 18.79
N MET A 337 18.23 -12.57 19.26
CA MET A 337 17.13 -13.01 20.10
C MET A 337 16.13 -13.90 19.35
N ALA A 338 15.79 -13.54 18.11
CA ALA A 338 14.91 -14.32 17.26
C ALA A 338 15.46 -15.72 16.96
N VAL A 339 16.75 -15.83 16.64
CA VAL A 339 17.46 -17.10 16.46
C VAL A 339 17.43 -17.94 17.74
N THR A 340 17.69 -17.30 18.88
CA THR A 340 17.68 -17.99 20.18
C THR A 340 16.30 -18.55 20.49
N GLN A 341 15.22 -17.81 20.22
CA GLN A 341 13.85 -18.28 20.40
C GLN A 341 13.52 -19.48 19.51
N MET A 342 13.98 -19.49 18.25
CA MET A 342 13.84 -20.65 17.38
C MET A 342 14.63 -21.86 17.89
N ALA A 343 15.89 -21.66 18.29
CA ALA A 343 16.74 -22.73 18.82
C ALA A 343 16.11 -23.35 20.08
N ILE A 344 15.61 -22.52 21.00
CA ILE A 344 14.88 -22.98 22.19
C ILE A 344 13.64 -23.78 21.78
N GLN A 345 12.85 -23.30 20.82
CA GLN A 345 11.63 -24.01 20.40
C GLN A 345 11.93 -25.38 19.77
N TYR A 346 12.96 -25.47 18.94
CA TYR A 346 13.39 -26.73 18.33
C TYR A 346 13.89 -27.72 19.38
N CYS A 347 14.73 -27.26 20.31
CA CYS A 347 15.26 -28.07 21.40
C CYS A 347 14.17 -28.46 22.41
N ASP A 348 13.17 -27.61 22.64
CA ASP A 348 12.03 -27.92 23.50
C ASP A 348 11.20 -29.07 22.93
N VAL A 349 10.87 -29.03 21.63
CA VAL A 349 10.17 -30.13 20.95
C VAL A 349 11.01 -31.41 20.97
N LEU A 350 12.30 -31.30 20.69
CA LEU A 350 13.22 -32.44 20.67
C LEU A 350 13.30 -33.15 22.03
N VAL A 351 13.42 -32.39 23.11
CA VAL A 351 13.69 -32.94 24.45
C VAL A 351 12.39 -33.31 25.20
N SER A 352 11.28 -32.60 24.98
CA SER A 352 10.02 -32.89 25.66
C SER A 352 9.41 -34.24 25.24
N ASP A 353 9.69 -34.69 24.03
CA ASP A 353 9.25 -35.98 23.52
C ASP A 353 10.22 -37.10 23.93
N GLN A 354 9.70 -38.11 24.64
CA GLN A 354 10.50 -39.20 25.21
C GLN A 354 11.23 -40.02 24.14
N ASP A 355 10.57 -40.32 23.02
CA ASP A 355 11.15 -41.15 21.96
C ASP A 355 12.24 -40.37 21.21
N ARG A 356 11.97 -39.09 20.91
CA ARG A 356 12.92 -38.21 20.22
C ARG A 356 14.15 -37.93 21.07
N ARG A 357 13.98 -37.61 22.36
CA ARG A 357 15.13 -37.35 23.24
C ARG A 357 15.99 -38.59 23.45
N SER A 358 15.38 -39.77 23.58
CA SER A 358 16.10 -41.03 23.79
C SER A 358 16.90 -41.42 22.55
N ALA A 359 16.36 -41.12 21.35
CA ALA A 359 17.05 -41.31 20.09
C ALA A 359 18.20 -40.30 19.87
N PHE A 360 18.03 -39.06 20.32
CA PHE A 360 19.02 -37.99 20.13
C PHE A 360 20.14 -38.04 21.17
N PHE A 361 19.84 -38.37 22.43
CA PHE A 361 20.78 -38.43 23.56
C PHE A 361 20.88 -39.87 24.11
N PRO A 362 21.46 -40.81 23.34
CA PRO A 362 21.49 -42.21 23.74
C PRO A 362 22.32 -42.41 25.02
N GLY A 363 21.70 -43.05 26.01
CA GLY A 363 22.37 -43.44 27.26
C GLY A 363 22.37 -42.40 28.38
N PHE A 364 21.87 -41.18 28.13
CA PHE A 364 21.68 -40.17 29.19
C PHE A 364 20.40 -40.46 29.99
N ASP A 365 20.49 -40.45 31.32
CA ASP A 365 19.35 -40.67 32.21
C ASP A 365 18.62 -39.34 32.54
N PHE A 366 17.51 -39.09 31.85
CA PHE A 366 16.67 -37.90 32.09
C PHE A 366 15.89 -37.95 33.41
N PHE A 367 15.79 -39.11 34.06
CA PHE A 367 15.10 -39.26 35.35
C PHE A 367 16.04 -39.04 36.54
N GLU A 368 17.35 -39.01 36.29
CA GLU A 368 18.34 -38.68 37.31
C GLU A 368 18.21 -37.21 37.74
N ASN A 369 18.40 -36.95 39.04
CA ASN A 369 18.32 -35.60 39.59
C ASN A 369 19.43 -34.72 38.98
N ALA A 370 19.09 -33.48 38.64
CA ALA A 370 20.03 -32.56 38.01
C ALA A 370 21.32 -32.34 38.82
N SER A 371 21.29 -32.50 40.15
CA SER A 371 22.49 -32.37 41.00
C SER A 371 23.55 -33.45 40.75
N THR A 372 23.18 -34.61 40.19
CA THR A 372 24.09 -35.74 39.92
C THR A 372 24.15 -36.13 38.44
N ALA A 373 23.09 -35.88 37.66
CA ALA A 373 22.97 -36.28 36.26
C ALA A 373 24.05 -35.69 35.32
N PHE A 374 24.72 -34.59 35.70
CA PHE A 374 25.72 -33.90 34.87
C PHE A 374 27.14 -34.08 35.42
N ASP A 375 27.49 -35.28 35.85
CA ASP A 375 28.88 -35.68 36.05
C ASP A 375 29.65 -35.74 34.71
N ALA A 376 30.94 -36.12 34.74
CA ALA A 376 31.74 -36.16 33.52
C ALA A 376 31.17 -37.10 32.44
N ALA A 377 30.53 -38.20 32.83
CA ALA A 377 29.92 -39.13 31.89
C ALA A 377 28.60 -38.59 31.35
N GLY A 378 27.74 -38.05 32.21
CA GLY A 378 26.46 -37.45 31.82
C GLY A 378 26.63 -36.24 30.91
N GLN A 379 27.62 -35.38 31.19
CA GLN A 379 27.96 -34.26 30.31
C GLN A 379 28.36 -34.76 28.91
N ALA A 380 29.24 -35.75 28.81
CA ALA A 380 29.67 -36.31 27.53
C ALA A 380 28.52 -36.96 26.73
N GLN A 381 27.56 -37.59 27.43
CA GLN A 381 26.36 -38.16 26.80
C GLN A 381 25.41 -37.11 26.22
N VAL A 382 25.49 -35.86 26.69
CA VAL A 382 24.72 -34.74 26.14
C VAL A 382 25.52 -33.96 25.09
N THR A 383 26.78 -33.60 25.39
CA THR A 383 27.61 -32.79 24.47
C THR A 383 27.99 -33.56 23.21
N GLY A 384 28.33 -34.85 23.31
CA GLY A 384 28.74 -35.65 22.15
C GLY A 384 27.71 -35.67 21.01
N PRO A 385 26.42 -35.99 21.28
CA PRO A 385 25.38 -35.89 20.27
C PRO A 385 25.15 -34.48 19.73
N LEU A 386 25.22 -33.44 20.58
CA LEU A 386 25.09 -32.05 20.12
C LEU A 386 26.20 -31.66 19.14
N LEU A 387 27.45 -32.00 19.45
CA LEU A 387 28.57 -31.72 18.58
C LEU A 387 28.46 -32.52 17.28
N SER A 388 28.27 -33.83 17.33
CA SER A 388 28.21 -34.66 16.11
C SER A 388 27.05 -34.33 15.16
N ARG A 389 25.96 -33.77 15.67
CA ARG A 389 24.76 -33.44 14.87
C ARG A 389 24.69 -31.99 14.44
N PHE A 390 25.14 -31.07 15.30
CA PHE A 390 25.00 -29.63 15.04
C PHE A 390 26.31 -29.00 14.59
N VAL A 391 27.45 -29.50 15.07
CA VAL A 391 28.78 -28.96 14.76
C VAL A 391 29.39 -29.78 13.62
N GLY A 392 29.81 -29.10 12.55
CA GLY A 392 30.48 -29.75 11.43
C GLY A 392 31.82 -30.37 11.85
N GLU A 393 32.21 -31.45 11.17
CA GLU A 393 33.56 -32.00 11.27
C GLU A 393 34.50 -31.23 10.32
N ASP A 394 35.75 -31.02 10.73
CA ASP A 394 36.84 -30.49 9.90
C ASP A 394 36.63 -29.07 9.27
N LEU A 395 36.01 -28.12 9.99
CA LEU A 395 35.99 -26.72 9.55
C LEU A 395 37.28 -25.99 9.94
N ASP A 396 37.91 -25.30 8.97
CA ASP A 396 39.17 -24.56 9.16
C ASP A 396 39.06 -23.39 10.17
N THR A 397 37.84 -22.87 10.38
CA THR A 397 37.57 -21.68 11.21
C THR A 397 36.41 -21.91 12.19
N GLN A 398 36.56 -22.86 13.10
CA GLN A 398 35.63 -23.08 14.23
C GLN A 398 36.38 -23.33 15.56
N PRO A 399 35.74 -23.12 16.73
CA PRO A 399 36.30 -23.55 18.01
C PRO A 399 36.56 -25.06 18.02
N SER A 400 37.57 -25.52 18.77
CA SER A 400 37.81 -26.96 18.92
C SER A 400 36.66 -27.64 19.66
N ASN A 401 36.39 -28.90 19.33
CA ASN A 401 35.35 -29.70 20.02
C ASN A 401 35.53 -29.67 21.55
N VAL A 402 36.77 -29.76 22.03
CA VAL A 402 37.10 -29.69 23.46
C VAL A 402 36.68 -28.34 24.06
N ALA A 403 36.91 -27.23 23.38
CA ALA A 403 36.50 -25.92 23.88
C ALA A 403 34.97 -25.77 23.96
N ILE A 404 34.24 -26.35 23.01
CA ILE A 404 32.76 -26.36 23.01
C ILE A 404 32.25 -27.26 24.14
N GLU A 405 32.84 -28.44 24.32
CA GLU A 405 32.52 -29.38 25.41
C GLU A 405 32.75 -28.74 26.79
N ASP A 406 33.88 -28.06 26.99
CA ASP A 406 34.21 -27.37 28.24
C ASP A 406 33.22 -26.23 28.56
N GLU A 407 32.83 -25.44 27.56
CA GLU A 407 31.86 -24.35 27.74
C GLU A 407 30.47 -24.89 28.06
N LEU A 408 30.01 -25.93 27.36
CA LEU A 408 28.74 -26.59 27.63
C LEU A 408 28.73 -27.29 28.99
N GLY A 409 29.82 -27.97 29.37
CA GLY A 409 29.98 -28.57 30.69
C GLY A 409 29.93 -27.53 31.81
N THR A 410 30.55 -26.36 31.60
CA THR A 410 30.48 -25.22 32.53
C THR A 410 29.04 -24.70 32.65
N LEU A 411 28.32 -24.56 31.54
CA LEU A 411 26.91 -24.16 31.53
C LEU A 411 26.05 -25.18 32.30
N MET A 412 26.19 -26.48 32.01
CA MET A 412 25.45 -27.54 32.68
C MET A 412 25.72 -27.54 34.19
N THR A 413 26.98 -27.42 34.61
CA THR A 413 27.39 -27.33 36.03
C THR A 413 26.78 -26.11 36.72
N LYS A 414 26.73 -24.97 36.02
CA LYS A 414 26.12 -23.76 36.56
C LYS A 414 24.61 -23.92 36.73
N LEU A 415 23.93 -24.50 35.75
CA LEU A 415 22.49 -24.69 35.77
C LEU A 415 22.03 -25.85 36.68
N SER A 416 22.91 -26.83 36.94
CA SER A 416 22.65 -27.93 37.89
C SER A 416 22.84 -27.52 39.34
N SER A 417 23.45 -26.37 39.62
CA SER A 417 23.61 -25.88 40.99
C SER A 417 22.26 -25.53 41.64
N CYS A 418 21.92 -26.25 42.72
CA CYS A 418 20.73 -26.01 43.55
C CYS A 418 21.12 -26.11 45.03
N SER A 419 20.43 -25.35 45.89
CA SER A 419 20.71 -25.28 47.34
C SER A 419 20.08 -26.44 48.13
N GLY A 420 19.92 -27.62 47.51
CA GLY A 420 19.16 -28.77 48.00
C GLY A 420 18.78 -29.71 46.84
N ASP A 421 17.64 -30.40 46.94
CA ASP A 421 17.11 -31.17 45.80
C ASP A 421 16.66 -30.22 44.68
N CYS A 422 17.18 -30.44 43.49
CA CYS A 422 16.76 -29.71 42.30
C CYS A 422 15.29 -30.04 41.96
N GLU A 423 14.53 -29.04 41.51
CA GLU A 423 13.13 -29.17 41.08
C GLU A 423 12.97 -30.27 40.01
N GLU A 424 11.83 -30.97 40.06
CA GLU A 424 11.48 -31.98 39.07
C GLU A 424 11.45 -31.37 37.65
N GLY A 425 12.01 -32.06 36.65
CA GLY A 425 12.12 -31.56 35.28
C GLY A 425 13.30 -30.60 35.02
N ARG A 426 14.12 -30.29 36.04
CA ARG A 426 15.31 -29.43 35.86
C ARG A 426 16.37 -30.07 34.97
N THR A 427 16.57 -31.37 35.03
CA THR A 427 17.48 -32.12 34.14
C THR A 427 17.11 -31.90 32.68
N GLU A 428 15.82 -32.03 32.36
CA GLU A 428 15.28 -31.77 31.01
C GLU A 428 15.52 -30.33 30.55
N THR A 429 15.30 -29.36 31.45
CA THR A 429 15.51 -27.94 31.17
C THR A 429 16.97 -27.61 30.87
N ILE A 430 17.92 -28.23 31.58
CA ILE A 430 19.35 -28.05 31.35
C ILE A 430 19.77 -28.60 29.99
N VAL A 431 19.23 -29.75 29.60
CA VAL A 431 19.48 -30.33 28.26
C VAL A 431 18.89 -29.44 27.17
N LYS A 432 17.67 -28.91 27.35
CA LYS A 432 17.05 -27.94 26.42
C LYS A 432 17.92 -26.69 26.25
N ALA A 433 18.41 -26.12 27.35
CA ALA A 433 19.26 -24.93 27.33
C ALA A 433 20.61 -25.20 26.62
N SER A 434 21.22 -26.35 26.90
CA SER A 434 22.49 -26.75 26.28
C SER A 434 22.32 -27.01 24.78
N CYS A 435 21.23 -27.67 24.39
CA CYS A 435 20.86 -27.85 22.99
C CYS A 435 20.67 -26.50 22.27
N ALA A 436 19.93 -25.58 22.87
CA ALA A 436 19.64 -24.28 22.28
C ALA A 436 20.91 -23.43 22.13
N ALA A 437 21.85 -23.53 23.08
CA ALA A 437 23.12 -22.82 23.03
C ALA A 437 23.97 -23.22 21.81
N VAL A 438 24.01 -24.51 21.48
CA VAL A 438 24.73 -25.00 20.29
C VAL A 438 23.94 -24.69 19.02
N LEU A 439 22.63 -24.96 19.02
CA LEU A 439 21.78 -24.83 17.84
C LEU A 439 21.62 -23.36 17.39
N GLY A 440 21.60 -22.42 18.33
CA GLY A 440 21.53 -20.97 18.04
C GLY A 440 22.89 -20.31 17.83
N SER A 441 23.97 -21.09 17.77
CA SER A 441 25.33 -20.56 17.56
C SER A 441 25.61 -20.24 16.09
N ALA A 442 26.77 -19.63 15.83
CA ALA A 442 27.24 -19.29 14.48
C ALA A 442 27.21 -20.47 13.48
N VAL A 443 27.30 -21.71 13.97
CA VAL A 443 27.33 -22.93 13.16
C VAL A 443 26.08 -23.11 12.29
N THR A 444 24.93 -22.63 12.75
CA THR A 444 23.67 -22.71 11.99
C THR A 444 23.33 -21.41 11.25
N LEU A 445 24.12 -20.36 11.45
CA LEU A 445 23.81 -18.99 11.01
C LEU A 445 24.73 -18.48 9.91
N ILE A 446 26.01 -18.85 9.95
CA ILE A 446 27.03 -18.37 9.01
C ILE A 446 27.09 -19.31 7.79
N GLN A 447 27.33 -18.75 6.60
CA GLN A 447 27.57 -19.50 5.36
C GLN A 447 28.72 -18.95 4.54
#